data_AF-B6JX53-F1
#
_entry.id   AF-B6JX53-F1
#
_cell.length_a   1.000
_cell.length_b   1.000
_cell.length_c   1.000
_cell.angle_alpha   90.00
_cell.angle_beta   90.00
_cell.angle_gamma   90.00
#
_symmetry.space_group_name_H-M   'P 1'
#
loop_
_entity.id
_entity.type
_entity.pdbx_description
1 polymer ?
#
loop_
_entity_poly.entity_id
_entity_poly.type
_entity_poly.pdbx_seq_one_letter_code
_entity_poly.pdbx_strand_id
1 'polypeptide(L)'
;MVALKSLVAYAVSSVLFGTAAAVVPWYGQCGGINYSGSTDCAEGSACKYSDAWYSQCVPGASNDGCQIVYGQCGGIGWEGPTCCASGSECIKQGDYYSQCTPKPPSEECAPWWGQCGGNNWNGPTCCTEGSACKYTGSWYSQCVPGAADDGCQIVYGQCGGIGWEGPTCCASGTYCQYHDPYYSQCVVGSASSSSSSSVLAATTSSVPSNWTYQSSSMSTFTTSTRTRCH
;
A
#
# COMPACT_ATOMS: atom_id res chain seq x y z
N MET A 1 -5.06 -73.59 14.31
CA MET A 1 -3.79 -72.91 14.64
C MET A 1 -3.07 -72.78 13.32
N VAL A 2 -3.08 -71.64 12.64
CA VAL A 2 -2.23 -70.46 12.87
C VAL A 2 -2.94 -69.26 12.24
N ALA A 3 -3.15 -68.17 12.98
CA ALA A 3 -3.55 -66.88 12.42
C ALA A 3 -2.35 -65.93 12.57
N LEU A 4 -1.79 -65.51 11.44
CA LEU A 4 -0.75 -64.48 11.34
C LEU A 4 -1.27 -63.18 11.96
N LYS A 5 -0.56 -62.65 12.96
CA LYS A 5 -0.76 -61.29 13.46
C LYS A 5 0.08 -60.33 12.63
N SER A 6 -0.57 -59.48 11.85
CA SER A 6 0.03 -58.34 11.17
C SER A 6 0.68 -57.40 12.18
N LEU A 7 1.98 -57.20 12.06
CA LEU A 7 2.71 -56.11 12.71
C LEU A 7 2.46 -54.83 11.90
N VAL A 8 1.61 -53.94 12.42
CA VAL A 8 1.49 -52.57 11.92
C VAL A 8 2.61 -51.75 12.57
N ALA A 9 3.62 -51.40 11.77
CA ALA A 9 4.66 -50.46 12.16
C ALA A 9 4.05 -49.04 12.17
N TYR A 10 3.85 -48.48 13.35
CA TYR A 10 3.52 -47.06 13.50
C TYR A 10 4.78 -46.24 13.25
N ALA A 11 4.83 -45.54 12.12
CA ALA A 11 5.81 -44.49 11.87
C ALA A 11 5.58 -43.35 12.87
N VAL A 12 6.53 -43.16 13.79
CA VAL A 12 6.55 -42.02 14.70
C VAL A 12 7.00 -40.82 13.89
N SER A 13 6.06 -40.00 13.39
CA SER A 13 6.39 -38.69 12.84
C SER A 13 7.01 -37.84 13.94
N SER A 14 8.33 -37.71 13.92
CA SER A 14 9.09 -36.77 14.74
C SER A 14 8.68 -35.34 14.36
N VAL A 15 7.79 -34.76 15.15
CA VAL A 15 7.46 -33.34 15.10
C VAL A 15 8.70 -32.57 15.57
N LEU A 16 9.32 -31.83 14.65
CA LEU A 16 10.31 -30.82 14.99
C LEU A 16 9.57 -29.69 15.72
N PHE A 17 9.65 -29.69 17.05
CA PHE A 17 9.26 -28.52 17.84
C PHE A 17 10.28 -27.41 17.54
N GLY A 18 9.93 -26.50 16.64
CA GLY A 18 10.65 -25.24 16.52
C GLY A 18 10.66 -24.57 17.88
N THR A 19 11.85 -24.15 18.34
CA THR A 19 11.99 -23.34 19.54
C THR A 19 11.23 -22.04 19.33
N ALA A 20 10.01 -21.95 19.86
CA ALA A 20 9.28 -20.69 19.93
C ALA A 20 10.10 -19.74 20.79
N ALA A 21 10.57 -18.62 20.22
CA ALA A 21 11.06 -17.51 21.02
C ALA A 21 9.91 -17.11 21.97
N ALA A 22 10.13 -17.23 23.28
CA ALA A 22 9.10 -16.88 24.24
C ALA A 22 8.85 -15.37 24.16
N VAL A 23 7.68 -14.99 23.67
CA VAL A 23 7.22 -13.59 23.68
C VAL A 23 7.14 -13.08 25.12
N VAL A 24 7.55 -11.83 25.34
CA VAL A 24 7.51 -11.20 26.65
C VAL A 24 6.04 -11.01 27.06
N PRO A 25 5.62 -11.51 28.24
CA PRO A 25 4.24 -11.34 28.69
C PRO A 25 3.93 -9.86 28.95
N TRP A 26 2.64 -9.56 29.03
CA TRP A 26 2.16 -8.23 29.38
C TRP A 26 2.87 -7.68 30.63
N TYR A 27 3.29 -6.43 30.55
CA TYR A 27 4.04 -5.71 31.58
C TYR A 27 5.45 -6.25 31.87
N GLY A 28 5.95 -7.21 31.10
CA GLY A 28 7.34 -7.67 31.18
C GLY A 28 8.33 -6.65 30.62
N GLN A 29 9.58 -6.72 31.07
CA GLN A 29 10.68 -5.97 30.49
C GLN A 29 10.95 -6.48 29.07
N CYS A 30 11.09 -5.57 28.12
CA CYS A 30 11.33 -5.87 26.71
C CYS A 30 12.48 -5.06 26.10
N GLY A 31 13.21 -4.30 26.92
CA GLY A 31 14.34 -3.48 26.46
C GLY A 31 15.05 -2.76 27.60
N GLY A 32 16.14 -2.09 27.26
CA GLY A 32 17.02 -1.35 28.18
C GLY A 32 18.50 -1.67 27.98
N ILE A 33 19.38 -0.81 28.50
CA ILE A 33 20.84 -1.05 28.52
C ILE A 33 21.12 -2.38 29.25
N ASN A 34 21.93 -3.24 28.61
CA ASN A 34 22.29 -4.59 29.06
C ASN A 34 21.12 -5.60 29.14
N TYR A 35 19.94 -5.29 28.61
CA TYR A 35 18.86 -6.27 28.46
C TYR A 35 19.19 -7.26 27.32
N SER A 36 19.19 -8.56 27.63
CA SER A 36 19.48 -9.64 26.67
C SER A 36 18.30 -10.59 26.43
N GLY A 37 17.12 -10.23 26.94
CA GLY A 37 15.89 -11.02 26.76
C GLY A 37 15.18 -10.71 25.44
N SER A 38 13.99 -11.29 25.25
CA SER A 38 13.17 -11.05 24.07
C SER A 38 12.67 -9.60 24.01
N THR A 39 12.63 -9.00 22.83
CA THR A 39 12.02 -7.69 22.56
C THR A 39 10.60 -7.81 22.03
N ASP A 40 10.18 -9.02 21.69
CA ASP A 40 8.89 -9.30 21.08
C ASP A 40 7.85 -9.49 22.19
N CYS A 41 6.91 -8.56 22.27
CA CYS A 41 5.84 -8.60 23.25
C CYS A 41 4.73 -9.56 22.81
N ALA A 42 3.99 -10.11 23.79
CA ALA A 42 2.81 -10.91 23.53
C ALA A 42 1.77 -10.12 22.70
N GLU A 43 0.95 -10.83 21.93
CA GLU A 43 -0.06 -10.22 21.06
C GLU A 43 -0.90 -9.14 21.77
N GLY A 44 -1.14 -8.03 21.07
CA GLY A 44 -1.87 -6.88 21.61
C GLY A 44 -1.08 -5.99 22.58
N SER A 45 0.23 -6.24 22.74
CA SER A 45 1.14 -5.38 23.48
C SER A 45 2.40 -5.07 22.67
N ALA A 46 3.02 -3.92 22.91
CA ALA A 46 4.33 -3.61 22.33
C ALA A 46 5.28 -2.97 23.33
N CYS A 47 6.56 -3.00 22.97
CA CYS A 47 7.63 -2.55 23.84
C CYS A 47 7.66 -1.02 23.91
N LYS A 48 7.10 -0.44 24.96
CA LYS A 48 7.17 0.99 25.22
C LYS A 48 8.49 1.29 25.92
N TYR A 49 9.28 2.17 25.31
CA TYR A 49 10.43 2.77 25.96
C TYR A 49 9.97 3.56 27.19
N SER A 50 10.55 3.24 28.35
CA SER A 50 10.32 4.01 29.58
C SER A 50 11.53 4.89 29.86
N ASP A 51 12.72 4.29 29.91
CA ASP A 51 14.00 4.97 30.08
C ASP A 51 15.16 4.13 29.50
N ALA A 52 16.38 4.64 29.62
CA ALA A 52 17.55 4.01 29.02
C ALA A 52 17.81 2.59 29.55
N TRP A 53 17.37 2.27 30.76
CA TRP A 53 17.61 0.98 31.42
C TRP A 53 16.40 0.05 31.36
N TYR A 54 15.23 0.56 30.98
CA TYR A 54 13.99 -0.19 31.05
C TYR A 54 12.98 0.21 29.95
N SER A 55 12.52 -0.80 29.22
CA SER A 55 11.32 -0.73 28.38
C SER A 55 10.35 -1.82 28.78
N GLN A 56 9.05 -1.56 28.69
CA GLN A 56 8.01 -2.47 29.15
C GLN A 56 6.99 -2.79 28.05
N CYS A 57 6.57 -4.05 27.95
CA CYS A 57 5.44 -4.43 27.10
C CYS A 57 4.15 -3.84 27.67
N VAL A 58 3.54 -2.90 26.98
CA VAL A 58 2.29 -2.25 27.41
C VAL A 58 1.14 -2.56 26.47
N PRO A 59 -0.11 -2.58 26.99
CA PRO A 59 -1.32 -2.71 26.20
C PRO A 59 -1.38 -1.80 24.98
N GLY A 60 -2.02 -2.32 23.93
CA GLY A 60 -2.63 -1.49 22.90
C GLY A 60 -1.68 -1.06 21.81
N ALA A 61 -0.43 -1.51 21.80
CA ALA A 61 0.48 -1.23 20.70
C ALA A 61 0.61 -2.46 19.77
N SER A 62 0.61 -2.21 18.47
CA SER A 62 0.91 -3.16 17.40
C SER A 62 2.42 -3.40 17.32
N ASN A 63 2.82 -4.40 16.53
CA ASN A 63 4.22 -4.75 16.30
C ASN A 63 5.05 -3.58 15.70
N ASP A 64 4.39 -2.57 15.13
CA ASP A 64 5.01 -1.38 14.55
C ASP A 64 5.15 -0.21 15.56
N GLY A 65 4.77 -0.41 16.83
CA GLY A 65 4.81 0.63 17.87
C GLY A 65 3.66 1.64 17.82
N CYS A 66 2.70 1.48 16.91
CA CYS A 66 1.47 2.26 16.83
C CYS A 66 0.30 1.61 17.58
N GLN A 67 -0.75 2.35 17.92
CA GLN A 67 -1.91 1.82 18.62
C GLN A 67 -2.70 0.81 17.77
N ILE A 68 -3.21 -0.25 18.38
CA ILE A 68 -4.11 -1.19 17.71
C ILE A 68 -5.41 -0.51 17.29
N VAL A 69 -6.10 -1.10 16.31
CA VAL A 69 -7.46 -0.70 15.93
C VAL A 69 -8.35 -0.76 17.19
N TYR A 70 -9.14 0.29 17.39
CA TYR A 70 -9.98 0.59 18.56
C TYR A 70 -9.24 1.00 19.86
N GLY A 71 -7.90 1.05 19.84
CA GLY A 71 -7.08 1.55 20.95
C GLY A 71 -7.22 3.06 21.16
N GLN A 72 -6.96 3.53 22.39
CA GLN A 72 -6.85 4.97 22.66
C GLN A 72 -5.56 5.50 22.03
N CYS A 73 -5.63 6.57 21.27
CA CYS A 73 -4.49 7.16 20.54
C CYS A 73 -4.28 8.65 20.84
N GLY A 74 -4.98 9.19 21.81
CA GLY A 74 -4.88 10.59 22.17
C GLY A 74 -5.84 11.02 23.26
N GLY A 75 -5.74 12.30 23.62
CA GLY A 75 -6.47 12.93 24.71
C GLY A 75 -5.54 13.69 25.66
N ILE A 76 -6.08 14.67 26.38
CA ILE A 76 -5.36 15.36 27.46
C ILE A 76 -4.90 14.32 28.50
N GLY A 77 -3.59 14.28 28.76
CA GLY A 77 -2.96 13.33 29.70
C GLY A 77 -2.64 11.95 29.12
N TRP A 78 -2.81 11.74 27.81
CA TRP A 78 -2.41 10.50 27.15
C TRP A 78 -0.89 10.45 26.90
N GLU A 79 -0.21 9.44 27.44
CA GLU A 79 1.25 9.20 27.29
C GLU A 79 1.58 7.99 26.40
N GLY A 80 0.56 7.36 25.83
CA GLY A 80 0.73 6.22 24.93
C GLY A 80 0.97 6.65 23.48
N PRO A 81 1.16 5.66 22.57
CA PRO A 81 1.32 5.95 21.15
C PRO A 81 0.15 6.75 20.57
N THR A 82 0.45 7.66 19.65
CA THR A 82 -0.53 8.55 19.00
C THR A 82 -0.80 8.20 17.54
N CYS A 83 0.05 7.39 16.93
CA CYS A 83 -0.22 6.76 15.64
C CYS A 83 -1.07 5.50 15.83
N CYS A 84 -1.80 5.12 14.79
CA CYS A 84 -2.60 3.89 14.75
C CYS A 84 -1.98 2.88 13.78
N ALA A 85 -2.26 1.60 13.98
CA ALA A 85 -1.82 0.52 13.11
C ALA A 85 -2.32 0.75 11.67
N SER A 86 -1.58 0.25 10.70
CA SER A 86 -1.92 0.35 9.27
C SER A 86 -3.39 -0.02 9.01
N GLY A 87 -4.10 0.83 8.26
CA GLY A 87 -5.55 0.69 8.01
C GLY A 87 -6.46 1.30 9.09
N SER A 88 -5.90 2.01 10.07
CA SER A 88 -6.67 2.78 11.07
C SER A 88 -6.12 4.19 11.27
N GLU A 89 -6.99 5.08 11.74
CA GLU A 89 -6.69 6.49 11.95
C GLU A 89 -7.16 6.94 13.34
N CYS A 90 -6.38 7.82 13.96
CA CYS A 90 -6.69 8.34 15.28
C CYS A 90 -7.75 9.44 15.18
N ILE A 91 -8.98 9.16 15.60
CA ILE A 91 -10.08 10.12 15.55
C ILE A 91 -10.35 10.68 16.96
N LYS A 92 -10.35 12.01 17.07
CA LYS A 92 -10.70 12.72 18.32
C LYS A 92 -12.19 12.53 18.61
N GLN A 93 -12.51 11.83 19.70
CA GLN A 93 -13.88 11.68 20.19
C GLN A 93 -14.21 12.69 21.30
N GLY A 94 -13.19 13.23 21.96
CA GLY A 94 -13.31 14.29 22.95
C GLY A 94 -11.94 14.84 23.34
N ASP A 95 -11.91 15.84 24.23
CA ASP A 95 -10.66 16.47 24.66
C ASP A 95 -9.75 15.50 25.42
N TYR A 96 -10.32 14.53 26.14
CA TYR A 96 -9.59 13.55 26.95
C TYR A 96 -9.47 12.17 26.28
N TYR A 97 -10.07 11.97 25.09
CA TYR A 97 -10.11 10.66 24.45
C TYR A 97 -10.13 10.76 22.92
N SER A 98 -9.17 10.11 22.29
CA SER A 98 -9.14 9.84 20.86
C SER A 98 -8.97 8.34 20.64
N GLN A 99 -9.63 7.78 19.63
CA GLN A 99 -9.64 6.35 19.37
C GLN A 99 -9.16 6.06 17.96
N CYS A 100 -8.32 5.04 17.81
CA CYS A 100 -8.01 4.47 16.51
C CYS A 100 -9.26 3.81 15.96
N THR A 101 -9.86 4.39 14.94
CA THR A 101 -10.97 3.74 14.24
C THR A 101 -10.46 3.18 12.93
N PRO A 102 -11.02 2.06 12.43
CA PRO A 102 -10.77 1.63 11.06
C PRO A 102 -10.95 2.82 10.16
N LYS A 103 -9.96 3.05 9.31
CA LYS A 103 -10.07 4.10 8.33
C LYS A 103 -11.27 3.75 7.45
N PRO A 104 -12.25 4.65 7.29
CA PRO A 104 -13.29 4.39 6.30
C PRO A 104 -12.60 4.13 4.96
N PRO A 105 -13.19 3.31 4.07
CA PRO A 105 -12.62 3.00 2.74
C PRO A 105 -12.59 4.22 1.80
N SER A 106 -12.44 5.45 2.32
CA SER A 106 -12.38 6.71 1.61
C SER A 106 -10.96 7.20 1.35
N GLU A 107 -9.92 6.49 1.79
CA GLU A 107 -8.54 6.71 1.31
C GLU A 107 -8.00 5.55 0.46
N GLU A 108 -8.77 4.49 0.29
CA GLU A 108 -8.55 3.57 -0.81
C GLU A 108 -9.50 3.96 -1.93
N CYS A 109 -8.96 4.13 -3.13
CA CYS A 109 -9.78 4.40 -4.29
C CYS A 109 -10.80 3.27 -4.50
N ALA A 110 -12.02 3.61 -4.92
CA ALA A 110 -13.10 2.65 -5.12
C ALA A 110 -12.62 1.48 -5.98
N PRO A 111 -12.95 0.23 -5.60
CA PRO A 111 -12.57 -0.93 -6.38
C PRO A 111 -13.18 -0.85 -7.78
N TRP A 112 -12.66 -1.70 -8.68
CA TRP A 112 -13.28 -1.94 -9.97
C TRP A 112 -14.77 -2.20 -9.81
N TRP A 113 -15.57 -1.51 -10.62
CA TRP A 113 -17.05 -1.55 -10.59
C TRP A 113 -17.70 -0.96 -9.33
N GLY A 114 -16.91 -0.41 -8.41
CA GLY A 114 -17.39 0.30 -7.23
C GLY A 114 -18.02 1.66 -7.56
N GLN A 115 -18.86 2.17 -6.67
CA GLN A 115 -19.38 3.53 -6.77
C GLN A 115 -18.26 4.53 -6.45
N CYS A 116 -18.14 5.57 -7.26
CA CYS A 116 -17.12 6.61 -7.14
C CYS A 116 -17.68 8.04 -7.15
N GLY A 117 -19.01 8.16 -7.14
CA GLY A 117 -19.66 9.46 -7.17
C GLY A 117 -21.18 9.37 -7.20
N GLY A 118 -21.82 10.53 -7.11
CA GLY A 118 -23.26 10.71 -7.05
C GLY A 118 -23.67 11.71 -5.97
N ASN A 119 -24.88 12.24 -6.06
CA ASN A 119 -25.46 13.11 -5.04
C ASN A 119 -25.51 12.39 -3.68
N ASN A 120 -25.01 13.06 -2.64
CA ASN A 120 -24.84 12.52 -1.27
C ASN A 120 -23.88 11.33 -1.14
N TRP A 121 -22.98 11.13 -2.11
CA TRP A 121 -21.91 10.12 -2.00
C TRP A 121 -20.81 10.62 -1.05
N ASN A 122 -20.61 9.91 0.06
CA ASN A 122 -19.55 10.18 1.04
C ASN A 122 -18.38 9.16 0.95
N GLY A 123 -18.39 8.30 -0.07
CA GLY A 123 -17.34 7.30 -0.28
C GLY A 123 -16.19 7.82 -1.17
N PRO A 124 -15.26 6.94 -1.57
CA PRO A 124 -14.12 7.31 -2.41
C PRO A 124 -14.56 7.90 -3.75
N THR A 125 -13.85 8.93 -4.22
CA THR A 125 -14.09 9.59 -5.52
C THR A 125 -13.03 9.25 -6.57
N CYS A 126 -11.91 8.68 -6.15
CA CYS A 126 -10.94 8.04 -7.04
C CYS A 126 -11.26 6.56 -7.21
N CYS A 127 -10.72 5.94 -8.26
CA CYS A 127 -10.88 4.51 -8.59
C CYS A 127 -9.54 3.78 -8.51
N THR A 128 -9.55 2.50 -8.13
CA THR A 128 -8.33 1.67 -8.09
C THR A 128 -7.61 1.73 -9.45
N GLU A 129 -6.29 1.66 -9.42
CA GLU A 129 -5.46 1.64 -10.65
C GLU A 129 -6.07 0.70 -11.71
N GLY A 130 -6.09 1.16 -12.97
CA GLY A 130 -6.79 0.42 -14.03
C GLY A 130 -8.22 0.87 -14.31
N SER A 131 -8.82 1.62 -13.40
CA SER A 131 -10.21 2.06 -13.51
C SER A 131 -10.35 3.55 -13.20
N ALA A 132 -11.43 4.14 -13.71
CA ALA A 132 -11.71 5.55 -13.56
C ALA A 132 -13.21 5.80 -13.43
N CYS A 133 -13.54 6.93 -12.80
CA CYS A 133 -14.90 7.20 -12.40
C CYS A 133 -15.74 7.67 -13.59
N LYS A 134 -16.55 6.76 -14.15
CA LYS A 134 -17.49 7.09 -15.21
C LYS A 134 -18.80 7.60 -14.62
N TYR A 135 -19.12 8.85 -14.94
CA TYR A 135 -20.41 9.44 -14.65
C TYR A 135 -21.52 8.65 -15.34
N THR A 136 -22.42 8.05 -14.55
CA THR A 136 -23.56 7.28 -15.06
C THR A 136 -24.88 8.04 -14.85
N GLY A 137 -24.93 8.90 -13.84
CA GLY A 137 -26.03 9.81 -13.59
C GLY A 137 -25.83 10.63 -12.31
N SER A 138 -26.77 11.52 -12.01
CA SER A 138 -26.66 12.47 -10.89
C SER A 138 -26.51 11.81 -9.53
N TRP A 139 -26.98 10.57 -9.37
CA TRP A 139 -26.97 9.85 -8.09
C TRP A 139 -25.94 8.72 -8.04
N TYR A 140 -25.28 8.40 -9.16
CA TYR A 140 -24.41 7.24 -9.26
C TYR A 140 -23.35 7.41 -10.36
N SER A 141 -22.09 7.24 -9.98
CA SER A 141 -20.95 7.12 -10.89
C SER A 141 -20.19 5.86 -10.52
N GLN A 142 -19.64 5.16 -11.51
CA GLN A 142 -19.02 3.86 -11.32
C GLN A 142 -17.58 3.85 -11.80
N CYS A 143 -16.68 3.22 -11.04
CA CYS A 143 -15.34 2.89 -11.49
C CYS A 143 -15.43 1.86 -12.60
N VAL A 144 -15.12 2.28 -13.82
CA VAL A 144 -15.06 1.39 -14.99
C VAL A 144 -13.63 1.32 -15.50
N PRO A 145 -13.26 0.25 -16.21
CA PRO A 145 -11.90 0.12 -16.73
C PRO A 145 -11.54 1.27 -17.68
N GLY A 146 -10.31 1.76 -17.58
CA GLY A 146 -9.65 2.63 -18.56
C GLY A 146 -10.45 3.84 -19.04
N ALA A 147 -10.74 4.82 -18.19
CA ALA A 147 -10.97 6.16 -18.73
C ALA A 147 -9.66 6.68 -19.32
N ALA A 148 -9.76 7.41 -20.43
CA ALA A 148 -8.60 7.98 -21.09
C ALA A 148 -7.96 9.04 -20.19
N ASP A 149 -6.75 8.76 -19.73
CA ASP A 149 -5.89 9.72 -19.03
C ASP A 149 -4.82 10.22 -20.01
N ASP A 150 -4.50 11.52 -19.98
CA ASP A 150 -3.37 12.16 -20.66
C ASP A 150 -3.15 11.78 -22.14
N GLY A 151 -4.24 11.57 -22.88
CA GLY A 151 -4.20 11.24 -24.30
C GLY A 151 -3.93 9.77 -24.62
N CYS A 152 -3.93 8.87 -23.63
CA CYS A 152 -3.91 7.43 -23.87
C CYS A 152 -5.29 6.86 -24.22
N GLN A 153 -5.30 5.75 -24.95
CA GLN A 153 -6.51 5.08 -25.41
C GLN A 153 -7.28 4.43 -24.26
N ILE A 154 -8.60 4.53 -24.31
CA ILE A 154 -9.49 3.86 -23.37
C ILE A 154 -9.33 2.34 -23.45
N VAL A 155 -9.78 1.64 -22.41
CA VAL A 155 -9.97 0.19 -22.49
C VAL A 155 -10.81 -0.16 -23.72
N TYR A 156 -10.40 -1.22 -24.42
CA TYR A 156 -10.99 -1.72 -25.67
C TYR A 156 -10.86 -0.78 -26.88
N GLY A 157 -10.20 0.37 -26.74
CA GLY A 157 -9.83 1.24 -27.84
C GLY A 157 -8.71 0.65 -28.71
N GLN A 158 -8.66 1.06 -29.99
CA GLN A 158 -7.55 0.72 -30.87
C GLN A 158 -6.30 1.49 -30.42
N CYS A 159 -5.18 0.79 -30.25
CA CYS A 159 -3.91 1.35 -29.79
C CYS A 159 -2.74 1.06 -30.75
N GLY A 160 -3.02 0.48 -31.92
CA GLY A 160 -1.99 0.17 -32.91
C GLY A 160 -2.55 -0.47 -34.18
N GLY A 161 -1.66 -0.64 -35.15
CA GLY A 161 -1.96 -1.18 -36.48
C GLY A 161 -1.32 -0.35 -37.60
N ILE A 162 -1.12 -0.97 -38.77
CA ILE A 162 -0.68 -0.28 -39.99
C ILE A 162 -1.70 0.80 -40.35
N GLY A 163 -1.25 2.06 -40.43
CA GLY A 163 -2.09 3.21 -40.73
C GLY A 163 -2.83 3.81 -39.52
N TRP A 164 -2.58 3.32 -38.30
CA TRP A 164 -3.11 3.94 -37.09
C TRP A 164 -2.31 5.19 -36.71
N GLU A 165 -2.98 6.34 -36.68
CA GLU A 165 -2.38 7.64 -36.30
C GLU A 165 -2.80 8.11 -34.90
N GLY A 166 -3.65 7.34 -34.22
CA GLY A 166 -4.13 7.66 -32.88
C GLY A 166 -3.12 7.29 -31.79
N PRO A 167 -3.47 7.54 -30.52
CA PRO A 167 -2.60 7.20 -29.41
C PRO A 167 -2.28 5.70 -29.35
N THR A 168 -1.03 5.39 -29.00
CA THR A 168 -0.50 4.02 -28.92
C THR A 168 -0.32 3.54 -27.48
N CYS A 169 -0.40 4.45 -26.51
CA CYS A 169 -0.49 4.09 -25.10
C CYS A 169 -1.95 3.77 -24.74
N CYS A 170 -2.12 2.89 -23.75
CA CYS A 170 -3.41 2.57 -23.17
C CYS A 170 -3.54 3.22 -21.79
N ALA A 171 -4.78 3.50 -21.37
CA ALA A 171 -5.09 4.02 -20.05
C ALA A 171 -4.42 3.18 -18.96
N SER A 172 -4.08 3.82 -17.84
CA SER A 172 -3.42 3.17 -16.71
C SER A 172 -4.10 1.86 -16.35
N GLY A 173 -3.32 0.81 -16.04
CA GLY A 173 -3.78 -0.55 -15.72
C GLY A 173 -4.42 -1.33 -16.88
N THR A 174 -4.23 -0.87 -18.12
CA THR A 174 -4.50 -1.64 -19.35
C THR A 174 -3.25 -1.69 -20.23
N TYR A 175 -3.21 -2.58 -21.21
CA TYR A 175 -2.07 -2.69 -22.13
C TYR A 175 -2.53 -2.93 -23.57
N CYS A 176 -1.71 -2.51 -24.53
CA CYS A 176 -2.01 -2.69 -25.95
C CYS A 176 -1.70 -4.13 -26.37
N GLN A 177 -2.75 -4.94 -26.54
CA GLN A 177 -2.64 -6.30 -27.06
C GLN A 177 -2.65 -6.27 -28.59
N TYR A 178 -1.62 -6.87 -29.18
CA TYR A 178 -1.58 -7.09 -30.63
C TYR A 178 -2.64 -8.12 -31.03
N HIS A 179 -3.44 -7.80 -32.05
CA HIS A 179 -4.38 -8.75 -32.65
C HIS A 179 -3.93 -9.13 -34.06
N ASP A 180 -3.76 -8.14 -34.94
CA ASP A 180 -3.37 -8.34 -36.33
C ASP A 180 -2.59 -7.13 -36.87
N PRO A 181 -2.04 -7.19 -38.11
CA PRO A 181 -1.21 -6.12 -38.63
C PRO A 181 -1.88 -4.74 -38.70
N TYR A 182 -3.21 -4.69 -38.78
CA TYR A 182 -3.97 -3.44 -38.92
C TYR A 182 -4.68 -3.03 -37.63
N TYR A 183 -4.68 -3.88 -36.60
CA TYR A 183 -5.43 -3.65 -35.37
C TYR A 183 -4.72 -4.21 -34.12
N SER A 184 -4.60 -3.36 -33.11
CA SER A 184 -4.21 -3.73 -31.74
C SER A 184 -5.16 -3.03 -30.77
N GLN A 185 -5.52 -3.67 -29.66
CA GLN A 185 -6.57 -3.22 -28.75
C GLN A 185 -6.04 -3.09 -27.32
N CYS A 186 -6.43 -2.02 -26.62
CA CYS A 186 -6.20 -1.91 -25.19
C CYS A 186 -7.06 -2.94 -24.45
N VAL A 187 -6.47 -3.85 -23.70
CA VAL A 187 -7.21 -4.83 -22.91
C VAL A 187 -6.87 -4.72 -21.43
N VAL A 188 -7.81 -5.14 -20.59
CA VAL A 188 -7.61 -5.17 -19.14
C VAL A 188 -6.55 -6.21 -18.79
N GLY A 189 -5.66 -5.84 -17.88
CA GLY A 189 -4.63 -6.72 -17.37
C GLY A 189 -3.33 -5.96 -17.12
N SER A 190 -2.51 -6.54 -16.26
CA SER A 190 -1.13 -6.11 -16.12
C SER A 190 -0.39 -6.55 -17.37
N ALA A 191 0.28 -5.61 -18.07
CA ALA A 191 1.37 -6.00 -18.94
C ALA A 191 2.27 -6.92 -18.10
N SER A 192 2.30 -8.22 -18.43
CA SER A 192 3.32 -9.10 -17.88
C SER A 192 4.62 -8.45 -18.29
N SER A 193 5.29 -7.81 -17.32
CA SER A 193 6.58 -7.18 -17.45
C SER A 193 7.55 -8.23 -17.97
N SER A 194 7.59 -8.33 -19.29
CA SER A 194 8.52 -9.13 -20.03
C SER A 194 9.79 -8.32 -20.04
N SER A 195 10.56 -8.49 -18.95
CA SER A 195 11.99 -8.27 -18.84
C SER A 195 12.62 -7.61 -20.08
N SER A 196 12.73 -6.28 -20.06
CA SER A 196 13.56 -5.53 -21.01
C SER A 196 15.01 -5.97 -20.82
N SER A 197 15.40 -6.99 -21.58
CA SER A 197 16.79 -7.45 -21.67
C SER A 197 17.58 -6.34 -22.37
N SER A 198 18.47 -5.71 -21.60
CA SER A 198 19.44 -4.73 -22.09
C SER A 198 20.46 -5.44 -22.98
N VAL A 199 20.19 -5.46 -24.30
CA VAL A 199 21.22 -5.76 -25.28
C VAL A 199 22.11 -4.53 -25.47
N LEU A 200 23.34 -4.68 -24.97
CA LEU A 200 24.51 -3.86 -25.30
C LEU A 200 24.67 -3.75 -26.83
N ALA A 201 24.77 -2.51 -27.32
CA ALA A 201 25.42 -2.21 -28.59
C ALA A 201 26.31 -0.99 -28.40
N ALA A 202 27.60 -1.26 -28.20
CA ALA A 202 28.67 -0.30 -28.34
C ALA A 202 28.81 0.07 -29.82
N THR A 203 28.85 1.37 -30.16
CA THR A 203 29.66 1.84 -31.28
C THR A 203 30.10 3.29 -31.05
N THR A 204 31.40 3.47 -31.15
CA THR A 204 32.21 4.69 -31.09
C THR A 204 31.84 5.71 -32.16
N SER A 205 31.76 7.00 -31.80
CA SER A 205 32.23 8.08 -32.69
C SER A 205 32.47 9.40 -31.95
N SER A 206 33.52 10.05 -32.43
CA SER A 206 34.32 11.13 -31.89
C SER A 206 33.68 12.54 -31.92
N VAL A 207 33.86 13.26 -30.80
CA VAL A 207 34.14 14.72 -30.56
C VAL A 207 34.23 15.71 -31.73
N PRO A 208 34.20 17.06 -31.49
CA PRO A 208 33.82 17.84 -30.29
C PRO A 208 32.96 19.10 -30.60
N SER A 209 32.44 19.78 -29.57
CA SER A 209 32.72 21.22 -29.29
C SER A 209 31.64 21.90 -28.42
N ASN A 210 32.06 22.21 -27.19
CA ASN A 210 31.92 23.52 -26.56
C ASN A 210 30.51 24.06 -26.26
N TRP A 211 29.96 23.70 -25.09
CA TRP A 211 29.08 24.61 -24.34
C TRP A 211 29.40 24.55 -22.84
N THR A 212 29.82 25.72 -22.34
CA THR A 212 30.03 26.08 -20.94
C THR A 212 28.74 25.88 -20.12
N TYR A 213 28.79 25.02 -19.12
CA TYR A 213 27.77 24.94 -18.07
C TYR A 213 28.06 26.00 -17.01
N GLN A 214 27.15 26.96 -16.87
CA GLN A 214 27.13 27.89 -15.74
C GLN A 214 26.17 27.34 -14.69
N SER A 215 26.72 26.95 -13.54
CA SER A 215 25.97 26.58 -12.33
C SER A 215 25.44 27.83 -11.63
N SER A 216 24.14 27.88 -11.33
CA SER A 216 23.53 28.81 -10.36
C SER A 216 22.20 28.18 -9.90
N SER A 217 22.21 27.44 -8.80
CA SER A 217 21.84 27.87 -7.44
C SER A 217 20.32 27.84 -7.19
N MET A 218 19.95 27.00 -6.22
CA MET A 218 18.62 26.87 -5.60
C MET A 218 17.98 28.23 -5.28
N SER A 219 16.71 28.38 -5.67
CA SER A 219 15.84 29.42 -5.12
C SER A 219 14.65 28.76 -4.44
N THR A 220 14.62 28.97 -3.13
CA THR A 220 13.54 28.72 -2.17
C THR A 220 12.20 29.29 -2.66
N PHE A 221 11.16 28.45 -2.72
CA PHE A 221 9.78 28.93 -2.83
C PHE A 221 9.15 29.00 -1.44
N THR A 222 8.92 30.25 -1.03
CA THR A 222 8.21 30.64 0.18
C THR A 222 6.71 30.36 0.04
N THR A 223 6.17 29.71 1.05
CA THR A 223 4.75 29.42 1.28
C THR A 223 3.90 30.70 1.25
N SER A 224 2.89 30.75 0.38
CA SER A 224 1.86 31.80 0.39
C SER A 224 0.51 31.21 0.80
N THR A 225 0.19 31.35 2.07
CA THR A 225 -1.16 31.22 2.64
C THR A 225 -2.16 32.11 1.90
N ARG A 226 -3.28 31.55 1.44
CA ARG A 226 -4.46 32.33 1.09
C ARG A 226 -5.72 31.74 1.71
N THR A 227 -6.04 32.29 2.87
CA THR A 227 -7.35 32.32 3.51
C THR A 227 -8.38 32.99 2.60
N ARG A 228 -9.54 32.37 2.42
CA ARG A 228 -10.81 33.10 2.32
C ARG A 228 -12.01 32.20 2.61
N CYS A 229 -12.66 32.47 3.75
CA CYS A 229 -14.07 32.23 3.98
C CYS A 229 -14.83 33.51 3.68
N HIS A 230 -15.87 33.43 2.84
CA HIS A 230 -17.23 33.89 3.10
C HIS A 230 -18.13 33.39 1.97
#